data_AF-A0A8B9H7D1-F1
#
_entry.id   AF-A0A8B9H7D1-F1
#
_cell.length_a   1.000
_cell.length_b   1.000
_cell.length_c   1.000
_cell.angle_alpha   90.00
_cell.angle_beta   90.00
_cell.angle_gamma   90.00
#
_symmetry.space_group_name_H-M   'P 1'
#
loop_
_entity.id
_entity.type
_entity.pdbx_description
1 polymer ?
#
loop_
_entity_poly.entity_id
_entity_poly.type
_entity_poly.pdbx_seq_one_letter_code
_entity_poly.pdbx_strand_id
1 'polypeptide(L)'
;NKEFVPQNKDLVPQNKDLEVLQSLVDDNMVDSERVGTSNYYWAFPSKALHARKHRLEDLEKQKERATLQKELQSLKEQRESLRAEVEKYKECDPEVVEEMKQIRNKIVKKYINMYWYNICM
;
A
#
# COMPACT_ATOMS: atom_id res chain seq x y z
N ASN A 1 -24.38 -20.53 30.04
CA ASN A 1 -23.72 -21.57 30.84
C ASN A 1 -22.31 -21.13 31.16
N LYS A 2 -22.08 -20.65 32.38
CA LYS A 2 -20.74 -20.32 32.90
C LYS A 2 -20.17 -21.64 33.42
N GLU A 3 -19.13 -22.19 32.79
CA GLU A 3 -18.44 -23.35 33.33
C GLU A 3 -17.56 -22.88 34.48
N PHE A 4 -18.01 -23.12 35.71
CA PHE A 4 -17.18 -23.01 36.91
C PHE A 4 -16.28 -24.25 36.94
N VAL A 5 -14.99 -24.06 36.62
CA VAL A 5 -13.97 -25.08 36.87
C VAL A 5 -13.82 -25.22 38.38
N PRO A 6 -14.05 -26.42 38.97
CA PRO A 6 -13.97 -26.58 40.41
C PRO A 6 -12.52 -26.38 40.87
N GLN A 7 -12.34 -25.48 41.84
CA GLN A 7 -11.04 -25.25 42.49
C GLN A 7 -10.63 -26.51 43.27
N ASN A 8 -9.63 -27.24 42.75
CA ASN A 8 -8.85 -28.17 43.56
C ASN A 8 -7.95 -27.34 44.49
N LYS A 9 -8.17 -27.49 45.81
CA LYS A 9 -7.64 -26.62 46.87
C LYS A 9 -6.13 -26.75 47.17
N ASP A 10 -5.37 -27.58 46.45
CA ASP A 10 -3.97 -27.90 46.82
C ASP A 10 -2.93 -27.72 45.70
N LEU A 11 -3.24 -26.97 44.64
CA LEU A 11 -2.28 -26.75 43.54
C LEU A 11 -1.65 -25.36 43.65
N VAL A 12 -0.43 -25.31 44.19
CA VAL A 12 0.48 -24.20 43.86
C VAL A 12 0.69 -24.26 42.34
N PRO A 13 0.35 -23.21 41.58
CA PRO A 13 0.54 -23.22 40.13
C PRO A 13 2.02 -23.45 39.84
N GLN A 14 2.32 -24.46 39.02
CA GLN A 14 3.70 -24.73 38.64
C GLN A 14 4.18 -23.60 37.70
N ASN A 15 5.49 -23.37 37.61
CA ASN A 15 6.05 -22.34 36.71
C ASN A 15 5.55 -22.49 35.25
N LYS A 16 5.26 -23.72 34.81
CA LYS A 16 4.72 -24.04 33.49
C LYS A 16 3.31 -23.48 33.26
N ASP A 17 2.47 -23.48 34.29
CA ASP A 17 1.09 -22.98 34.19
C ASP A 17 1.08 -21.46 34.05
N LEU A 18 2.05 -20.78 34.66
CA LEU A 18 2.22 -19.32 34.54
C LEU A 18 2.66 -18.91 33.14
N GLU A 19 3.59 -19.66 32.52
CA GLU A 19 4.03 -19.41 31.14
C GLU A 19 2.89 -19.61 30.14
N VAL A 20 2.12 -20.68 30.30
CA VAL A 20 0.93 -20.94 29.47
C VAL A 20 -0.10 -19.83 29.66
N LEU A 21 -0.42 -19.43 30.91
CA LEU A 21 -1.37 -18.34 31.16
C LEU A 21 -0.89 -17.02 30.57
N GLN A 22 0.41 -16.72 30.63
CA GLN A 22 0.96 -15.51 30.04
C GLN A 22 0.82 -15.52 28.52
N SER A 23 1.20 -16.60 27.84
CA SER A 23 1.02 -16.69 26.38
C SER A 23 -0.45 -16.56 25.94
N LEU A 24 -1.38 -17.10 26.73
CA LEU A 24 -2.83 -16.98 26.46
C LEU A 24 -3.36 -15.55 26.67
N VAL A 25 -2.79 -14.81 27.63
CA VAL A 25 -3.07 -13.38 27.84
C VAL A 25 -2.47 -12.54 26.71
N ASP A 26 -1.25 -12.84 26.29
CA ASP A 26 -0.57 -12.18 25.17
C ASP A 26 -1.33 -12.40 23.86
N ASP A 27 -1.92 -13.59 23.69
CA ASP A 27 -2.82 -13.92 22.59
C ASP A 27 -4.22 -13.28 22.73
N ASN A 28 -4.48 -12.54 23.80
CA ASN A 28 -5.77 -11.91 24.12
C ASN A 28 -6.94 -12.91 24.19
N MET A 29 -6.66 -14.17 24.56
CA MET A 29 -7.68 -15.22 24.73
C MET A 29 -8.19 -15.31 26.16
N VAL A 30 -7.37 -14.92 27.14
CA VAL A 30 -7.69 -14.91 28.58
C VAL A 30 -7.50 -13.49 29.11
N ASP A 31 -8.45 -13.02 29.91
CA ASP A 31 -8.33 -11.80 30.70
C ASP A 31 -7.62 -12.11 32.01
N SER A 32 -6.82 -11.15 32.49
CA SER A 32 -6.20 -11.21 33.80
C SER A 32 -6.46 -9.93 34.57
N GLU A 33 -6.68 -10.06 35.88
CA GLU A 33 -6.78 -8.94 36.80
C GLU A 33 -6.08 -9.24 38.11
N ARG A 34 -5.45 -8.20 38.65
CA ARG A 34 -4.72 -8.25 39.90
C ARG A 34 -5.60 -7.67 41.02
N VAL A 35 -5.99 -8.51 41.98
CA VAL A 35 -6.73 -8.06 43.17
C VAL A 35 -5.94 -8.42 44.43
N GLY A 36 -5.50 -7.41 45.19
CA GLY A 36 -4.75 -7.59 46.45
C GLY A 36 -3.34 -8.16 46.25
N THR A 37 -3.09 -9.41 46.68
CA THR A 37 -1.84 -10.17 46.46
C THR A 37 -1.92 -11.29 45.41
N SER A 38 -3.11 -11.57 44.86
CA SER A 38 -3.35 -12.60 43.86
C SER A 38 -3.69 -12.08 42.44
N ASN A 39 -3.36 -12.88 41.42
CA ASN A 39 -3.81 -12.72 40.04
C ASN A 39 -5.04 -13.61 39.80
N TYR A 40 -6.01 -13.08 39.06
CA TYR A 40 -7.21 -13.77 38.64
C TYR A 40 -7.23 -13.84 37.12
N TYR A 41 -7.68 -14.98 36.58
CA TYR A 41 -7.76 -15.22 35.14
C TYR A 41 -9.16 -15.71 34.78
N TRP A 42 -9.72 -15.22 33.67
CA TRP A 42 -11.00 -15.69 33.15
C TRP A 42 -11.08 -15.52 31.64
N ALA A 43 -12.00 -16.23 30.99
CA ALA A 43 -12.29 -16.03 29.58
C ALA A 43 -13.79 -16.27 29.32
N PHE A 44 -14.37 -15.48 28.43
CA PHE A 44 -15.70 -15.77 27.88
C PHE A 44 -15.58 -16.70 26.66
N PRO A 45 -16.49 -17.67 26.47
CA PRO A 45 -16.45 -18.57 25.31
C PRO A 45 -16.41 -17.83 23.96
N SER A 46 -17.04 -16.66 23.90
CA SER A 46 -17.05 -15.79 22.72
C SER A 46 -15.71 -15.09 22.48
N LYS A 47 -14.87 -14.86 23.48
CA LYS A 47 -13.66 -14.02 23.36
C LYS A 47 -12.65 -14.60 22.38
N ALA A 48 -12.34 -15.90 22.51
CA ALA A 48 -11.45 -16.61 21.60
C ALA A 48 -11.94 -16.55 20.14
N LEU A 49 -13.25 -16.63 19.92
CA LEU A 49 -13.87 -16.52 18.60
C LEU A 49 -13.71 -15.11 18.01
N HIS A 50 -13.91 -14.05 18.81
CA HIS A 50 -13.73 -12.67 18.34
C HIS A 50 -12.26 -12.36 18.05
N ALA A 51 -11.34 -12.79 18.92
CA ALA A 51 -9.90 -12.62 18.71
C ALA A 51 -9.44 -13.29 17.41
N ARG A 52 -9.93 -14.51 17.13
CA ARG A 52 -9.62 -15.22 15.89
C ARG A 52 -10.20 -14.54 14.65
N LYS A 53 -11.44 -14.05 14.71
CA LYS A 53 -12.06 -13.29 13.60
C LYS A 53 -11.29 -12.03 13.28
N HIS A 54 -10.97 -11.23 14.30
CA HIS A 54 -10.21 -9.99 14.12
C HIS A 54 -8.83 -10.25 13.50
N ARG A 55 -8.12 -11.29 13.96
CA ARG A 55 -6.83 -11.68 13.36
C ARG A 55 -6.96 -12.05 11.88
N LEU A 56 -8.03 -12.77 11.50
CA LEU A 56 -8.28 -13.12 10.10
C LEU A 56 -8.53 -11.86 9.25
N GLU A 57 -9.39 -10.97 9.72
CA GLU A 57 -9.69 -9.69 9.04
C GLU A 57 -8.43 -8.83 8.88
N ASP A 58 -7.55 -8.79 9.88
CA ASP A 58 -6.30 -8.04 9.80
C ASP A 58 -5.34 -8.64 8.76
N LEU A 59 -5.20 -9.96 8.74
CA LEU A 59 -4.36 -10.66 7.76
C LEU A 59 -4.90 -10.49 6.33
N GLU A 60 -6.23 -10.54 6.15
CA GLU A 60 -6.87 -10.28 4.87
C GLU A 60 -6.61 -8.84 4.39
N LYS A 61 -6.78 -7.84 5.26
CA LYS A 61 -6.45 -6.44 4.96
C LYS A 61 -4.99 -6.25 4.58
N GLN A 62 -4.07 -6.93 5.26
CA GLN A 62 -2.64 -6.87 4.92
C GLN A 62 -2.35 -7.48 3.55
N LYS A 63 -2.99 -8.61 3.23
CA LYS A 63 -2.86 -9.27 1.92
C LYS A 63 -3.40 -8.37 0.81
N GLU A 64 -4.57 -7.79 0.99
CA GLU A 64 -5.17 -6.85 0.01
C GLU A 64 -4.31 -5.61 -0.20
N ARG A 65 -3.76 -5.03 0.87
CA ARG A 65 -2.83 -3.91 0.75
C ARG A 65 -1.59 -4.29 -0.05
N ALA A 66 -1.03 -5.47 0.20
CA ALA A 66 0.14 -5.95 -0.52
C ALA A 66 -0.14 -6.21 -2.01
N THR A 67 -1.32 -6.73 -2.36
CA THR A 67 -1.71 -6.93 -3.77
C THR A 67 -1.93 -5.59 -4.48
N LEU A 68 -2.66 -4.66 -3.85
CA LEU A 68 -2.90 -3.33 -4.40
C LEU A 68 -1.60 -2.54 -4.60
N GLN A 69 -0.64 -2.66 -3.68
CA GLN A 69 0.67 -2.02 -3.84
C GLN A 69 1.44 -2.57 -5.05
N LYS A 70 1.41 -3.89 -5.27
CA LYS A 70 2.04 -4.51 -6.44
C LYS A 70 1.39 -4.05 -7.74
N GLU A 71 0.06 -3.99 -7.77
CA GLU A 71 -0.69 -3.50 -8.93
C GLU A 71 -0.40 -2.01 -9.19
N LEU A 72 -0.37 -1.18 -8.16
CA LEU A 72 -0.01 0.23 -8.31
C LEU A 72 1.40 0.40 -8.87
N GLN A 73 2.34 -0.43 -8.44
CA GLN A 73 3.71 -0.38 -8.92
C GLN A 73 3.79 -0.78 -10.39
N SER A 74 3.13 -1.87 -10.79
CA SER A 74 3.11 -2.31 -12.19
C SER A 74 2.41 -1.30 -13.11
N LEU A 75 1.30 -0.69 -12.67
CA LEU A 75 0.62 0.36 -13.43
C LEU A 75 1.48 1.62 -13.58
N LYS A 76 2.25 1.99 -12.54
CA LYS A 76 3.18 3.13 -12.64
C LYS A 76 4.27 2.88 -13.66
N GLU A 77 4.85 1.68 -13.66
CA GLU A 77 5.86 1.27 -14.63
C GLU A 77 5.31 1.28 -16.06
N GLN A 78 4.09 0.74 -16.28
CA GLN A 78 3.41 0.81 -17.57
C GLN A 78 3.12 2.25 -18.01
N ARG A 79 2.69 3.11 -17.09
CA ARG A 79 2.45 4.52 -17.40
C ARG A 79 3.75 5.22 -17.80
N GLU A 80 4.86 4.92 -17.11
CA GLU A 80 6.16 5.50 -17.43
C GLU A 80 6.71 5.02 -18.77
N SER A 81 6.56 3.74 -19.10
CA SER A 81 6.97 3.21 -20.41
C SER A 81 6.15 3.83 -21.55
N LEU A 82 4.82 3.91 -21.40
CA LEU A 82 3.93 4.58 -22.36
C LEU A 82 4.27 6.06 -22.49
N ARG A 83 4.55 6.74 -21.37
CA ARG A 83 4.93 8.15 -21.40
C ARG A 83 6.24 8.38 -22.15
N ALA A 84 7.23 7.52 -21.95
CA ALA A 84 8.50 7.57 -22.68
C ALA A 84 8.30 7.29 -24.17
N GLU A 85 7.35 6.43 -24.53
CA GLU A 85 6.98 6.18 -25.91
C GLU A 85 6.32 7.41 -26.55
N VAL A 86 5.33 8.02 -25.88
CA VAL A 86 4.69 9.27 -26.36
C VAL A 86 5.72 10.38 -26.53
N GLU A 87 6.68 10.53 -25.62
CA GLU A 87 7.72 11.55 -25.71
C GLU A 87 8.52 11.45 -27.02
N LYS A 88 8.86 10.23 -27.46
CA LYS A 88 9.56 10.01 -28.75
C LYS A 88 8.77 10.54 -29.94
N TYR A 89 7.44 10.46 -29.88
CA TYR A 89 6.57 10.86 -30.98
C TYR A 89 6.16 12.34 -30.92
N LYS A 90 6.42 13.06 -29.82
CA LYS A 90 6.14 14.49 -29.72
C LYS A 90 6.94 15.34 -30.71
N GLU A 91 8.16 14.91 -31.04
CA GLU A 91 8.99 15.62 -32.03
C GLU A 91 8.51 15.38 -33.48
N CYS A 92 7.72 14.33 -33.70
CA CYS A 92 7.16 13.96 -34.99
C CYS A 92 5.71 14.44 -35.20
N ASP A 93 5.21 15.32 -34.33
CA ASP A 93 3.86 15.87 -34.46
C ASP A 93 3.71 16.60 -35.81
N PRO A 94 2.79 16.15 -36.70
CA PRO A 94 2.59 16.76 -38.01
C PRO A 94 2.35 18.28 -37.95
N GLU A 95 1.71 18.78 -36.88
CA GLU A 95 1.44 20.20 -36.71
C GLU A 95 2.73 21.00 -36.48
N VAL A 96 3.57 20.54 -35.53
CA VAL A 96 4.88 21.15 -35.21
C VAL A 96 5.82 21.12 -36.41
N VAL A 97 5.84 20.01 -37.15
CA VAL A 97 6.65 19.85 -38.36
C VAL A 97 6.21 20.82 -39.46
N GLU A 98 4.91 21.02 -39.62
CA GLU A 98 4.37 21.91 -40.65
C GLU A 98 4.62 23.38 -40.30
N GLU A 99 4.51 23.77 -39.03
CA GLU A 99 4.92 25.10 -38.56
C GLU A 99 6.40 25.38 -38.86
N MET A 100 7.30 24.44 -38.57
CA MET A 100 8.73 24.56 -38.89
C MET A 100 8.96 24.72 -40.39
N LYS A 101 8.23 24.00 -41.26
CA LYS A 101 8.31 24.19 -42.71
C LYS A 101 7.83 25.58 -43.12
N GLN A 102 6.72 26.07 -42.58
CA GLN A 102 6.20 27.40 -42.91
C GLN A 102 7.16 28.52 -42.50
N ILE A 103 7.77 28.42 -41.31
CA ILE A 103 8.78 29.38 -40.83
C ILE A 103 9.98 29.39 -41.77
N ARG A 104 10.51 28.22 -42.13
CA ARG A 104 11.62 28.11 -43.11
C ARG A 104 11.26 28.75 -44.45
N ASN A 105 10.07 28.46 -44.97
CA ASN A 105 9.59 29.04 -46.23
C ASN A 105 9.47 30.58 -46.16
N LYS A 106 9.00 31.12 -45.03
CA LYS A 106 8.93 32.58 -44.80
C LYS A 106 10.32 33.21 -44.79
N ILE A 107 11.28 32.61 -44.09
CA ILE A 107 12.67 33.11 -44.02
C ILE A 107 13.31 33.11 -45.41
N VAL A 108 13.20 32.01 -46.15
CA VAL A 108 13.76 31.89 -47.50
C VAL A 108 13.15 32.94 -48.43
N LYS A 109 11.81 33.10 -48.43
CA LYS A 109 11.14 34.15 -49.23
C LYS A 109 11.62 35.54 -48.85
N LYS A 110 11.76 35.84 -47.55
CA LYS A 110 12.26 37.12 -47.07
C LYS A 110 13.70 37.38 -47.54
N TYR A 111 14.56 36.37 -47.45
CA TYR A 111 15.96 36.49 -47.87
C TYR A 111 16.09 36.68 -49.38
N ILE A 112 15.36 35.89 -50.18
CA ILE A 112 15.30 36.05 -51.64
C ILE A 112 14.84 37.46 -52.00
N ASN A 113 13.75 37.94 -51.39
CA ASN A 113 13.25 39.28 -51.66
C ASN A 113 14.29 40.36 -51.31
N MET A 114 14.90 40.28 -50.13
CA MET A 114 15.94 41.22 -49.70
C MET A 114 17.14 41.23 -50.67
N TYR A 115 17.62 40.05 -51.05
CA TYR A 115 18.74 39.91 -51.96
C TYR A 115 18.40 40.39 -53.38
N TRP A 116 17.17 40.13 -53.83
CA TRP A 116 16.65 40.63 -55.11
C TRP A 116 16.61 42.16 -55.15
N TYR A 117 16.08 42.80 -54.10
CA TYR A 117 16.10 44.27 -53.99
C TYR A 117 17.51 44.86 -53.99
N ASN A 118 18.47 44.15 -53.41
CA ASN A 118 19.88 44.58 -53.36
C ASN A 118 20.61 44.42 -54.71
N ILE A 119 20.14 43.53 -55.59
CA ILE A 119 20.69 43.36 -56.94
C ILE A 119 20.02 44.32 -57.94
N CYS A 120 18.74 44.62 -57.75
CA CYS A 120 17.97 45.45 -58.68
C CYS A 120 18.08 46.98 -58.43
N MET A 121 18.82 47.42 -57.40
CA MET A 121 19.25 48.81 -57.20
C MET A 121 20.71 48.96 -57.63
#